data_AF-A0A439D4X1-F1
#
_entry.id   AF-A0A439D4X1-F1
#
_cell.length_a   1.000
_cell.length_b   1.000
_cell.length_c   1.000
_cell.angle_alpha   90.00
_cell.angle_beta   90.00
_cell.angle_gamma   90.00
#
_symmetry.space_group_name_H-M   'P 1'
#
loop_
_entity.id
_entity.type
_entity.pdbx_description
1 polymer ?
#
loop_
_entity_poly.entity_id
_entity_poly.type
_entity_poly.pdbx_seq_one_letter_code
_entity_poly.pdbx_strand_id
1 'polypeptide(L)'
;MSPLRTSAILCLLSYDPPIAAGPSAQVYACVSLRTPETHNFTVTFNPINGANKCMNAVGQPTTIDVYQIGVSCGEIGYVEGKASSSGGDLCATDESDWNLDYHTTGADSEKTGSIRAAWLKEWGASTNAINFRSWTPGAVACSSEALCTATNFYWSTGTTGPVYFMFQPQNQDTKLSDGAPPRMARTEL
;
A
#
# COMPACT_ATOMS: atom_id res chain seq x y z
N MET A 1 48.54 20.59 -33.28
CA MET A 1 47.83 19.31 -33.38
C MET A 1 47.34 18.96 -31.99
N SER A 2 46.02 18.98 -31.76
CA SER A 2 45.42 18.76 -30.45
C SER A 2 44.30 17.74 -30.60
N PRO A 3 44.34 16.59 -29.90
CA PRO A 3 43.22 15.65 -29.93
C PRO A 3 42.09 16.17 -29.04
N LEU A 4 40.90 16.38 -29.61
CA LEU A 4 39.67 16.52 -28.83
C LEU A 4 39.46 15.23 -28.02
N ARG A 5 39.48 15.34 -26.69
CA ARG A 5 38.99 14.27 -25.81
C ARG A 5 37.46 14.34 -25.77
N THR A 6 36.83 13.56 -26.63
CA THR A 6 35.37 13.32 -26.55
C THR A 6 35.09 12.44 -25.34
N SER A 7 34.81 13.06 -24.19
CA SER A 7 34.28 12.35 -23.02
C SER A 7 32.86 11.89 -23.33
N ALA A 8 32.71 10.64 -23.80
CA ALA A 8 31.42 9.97 -23.82
C ALA A 8 30.98 9.74 -22.38
N ILE A 9 30.01 10.53 -21.90
CA ILE A 9 29.31 10.23 -20.65
C ILE A 9 28.48 8.98 -20.93
N LEU A 10 28.99 7.84 -20.44
CA LEU A 10 28.29 6.58 -20.49
C LEU A 10 27.14 6.67 -19.48
N CYS A 11 25.97 7.15 -19.92
CA CYS A 11 24.72 6.94 -19.19
C CYS A 11 24.52 5.42 -19.10
N LEU A 12 24.93 4.85 -17.97
CA LEU A 12 24.45 3.57 -17.52
C LEU A 12 22.93 3.72 -17.35
N LEU A 13 22.19 3.33 -18.38
CA LEU A 13 20.77 3.04 -18.25
C LEU A 13 20.70 1.98 -17.16
N SER A 14 20.25 2.37 -15.98
CA SER A 14 19.84 1.46 -14.92
C SER A 14 18.65 0.68 -15.45
N TYR A 15 18.98 -0.41 -16.14
CA TYR A 15 18.01 -1.37 -16.62
C TYR A 15 17.60 -2.20 -15.41
N ASP A 16 16.83 -1.56 -14.51
CA ASP A 16 16.22 -2.22 -13.38
C ASP A 16 15.37 -3.36 -13.97
N PRO A 17 15.77 -4.63 -13.77
CA PRO A 17 15.01 -5.72 -14.33
C PRO A 17 13.62 -5.69 -13.68
N PRO A 18 12.54 -6.04 -14.39
CA PRO A 18 11.25 -6.26 -13.76
C PRO A 18 11.35 -7.53 -12.89
N ILE A 19 11.77 -7.37 -11.63
CA ILE A 19 12.03 -8.41 -10.59
C ILE A 19 10.75 -9.16 -10.24
N ALA A 20 10.75 -10.25 -9.44
CA ALA A 20 10.12 -11.56 -9.74
C ALA A 20 8.79 -12.02 -9.05
N ALA A 21 7.88 -11.15 -8.61
CA ALA A 21 6.71 -11.49 -7.78
C ALA A 21 5.75 -12.50 -8.40
N GLY A 22 5.70 -13.67 -7.78
CA GLY A 22 4.85 -13.89 -6.61
C GLY A 22 5.72 -14.06 -5.34
N PRO A 23 6.51 -15.14 -5.23
CA PRO A 23 7.44 -15.38 -4.14
C PRO A 23 8.24 -14.15 -3.70
N SER A 24 8.26 -13.88 -2.39
CA SER A 24 9.09 -12.84 -1.76
C SER A 24 8.78 -11.40 -2.18
N ALA A 25 7.55 -11.11 -2.65
CA ALA A 25 7.12 -9.73 -2.84
C ALA A 25 7.03 -9.01 -1.48
N GLN A 26 7.86 -7.99 -1.28
CA GLN A 26 7.89 -7.19 -0.06
C GLN A 26 6.65 -6.29 0.02
N VAL A 27 6.02 -6.25 1.18
CA VAL A 27 4.78 -5.51 1.42
C VAL A 27 4.99 -4.45 2.50
N TYR A 28 4.58 -3.23 2.18
CA TYR A 28 4.66 -2.04 3.01
C TYR A 28 3.26 -1.50 3.29
N ALA A 29 3.08 -0.96 4.50
CA ALA A 29 1.92 -0.14 4.85
C ALA A 29 2.38 1.30 5.06
N CYS A 30 1.62 2.26 4.52
CA CYS A 30 2.01 3.66 4.52
C CYS A 30 0.85 4.58 4.88
N VAL A 31 1.20 5.76 5.38
CA VAL A 31 0.31 6.93 5.43
C VAL A 31 0.85 7.98 4.48
N SER A 32 -0.05 8.59 3.70
CA SER A 32 0.25 9.70 2.79
C SER A 32 -0.49 10.95 3.28
N LEU A 33 0.24 11.91 3.84
CA LEU A 33 -0.31 13.19 4.29
C LEU A 33 -0.21 14.26 3.19
N ARG A 34 -1.30 14.99 3.01
CA ARG A 34 -1.39 16.16 2.12
C ARG A 34 -1.34 17.49 2.88
N THR A 35 -1.73 17.48 4.15
CA THR A 35 -1.66 18.61 5.08
C THR A 35 -0.71 18.26 6.23
N PRO A 36 0.02 19.22 6.79
CA PRO A 36 0.77 19.01 8.03
C PRO A 36 -0.21 18.86 9.21
N GLU A 37 0.16 18.04 10.18
CA GLU A 37 -0.44 18.03 11.52
C GLU A 37 0.31 19.02 12.43
N THR A 38 -0.30 19.44 13.53
CA THR A 38 0.33 20.36 14.51
C THR A 38 1.45 19.67 15.30
N HIS A 39 1.37 18.34 15.44
CA HIS A 39 2.32 17.52 16.20
C HIS A 39 2.78 16.30 15.39
N ASN A 40 3.97 15.80 15.70
CA ASN A 40 4.36 14.46 15.26
C ASN A 40 3.42 13.43 15.91
N PHE A 41 2.99 12.44 15.14
CA PHE A 41 2.08 11.40 15.62
C PHE A 41 2.54 10.03 15.14
N THR A 42 2.05 9.01 15.82
CA THR A 42 2.42 7.62 15.57
C THR A 42 1.31 6.93 14.79
N VAL A 43 1.67 6.11 13.81
CA VAL A 43 0.76 5.24 13.05
C VAL A 43 1.14 3.80 13.30
N THR A 44 0.17 2.99 13.71
CA THR A 44 0.33 1.54 13.87
C THR A 44 -0.52 0.81 12.85
N PHE A 45 0.12 -0.06 12.07
CA PHE A 45 -0.53 -0.93 11.11
C PHE A 45 -0.58 -2.37 11.65
N ASN A 46 -1.76 -2.98 11.59
CA ASN A 46 -2.05 -4.32 12.10
C ASN A 46 -2.55 -5.23 10.96
N PRO A 47 -1.66 -5.94 10.26
CA PRO A 47 -2.07 -7.05 9.39
C PRO A 47 -2.75 -8.18 10.20
N ILE A 48 -3.95 -8.62 9.78
CA ILE A 48 -4.75 -9.57 10.57
C ILE A 48 -4.38 -11.02 10.21
N ASN A 49 -3.63 -11.65 11.11
CA ASN A 49 -3.11 -13.03 11.00
C ASN A 49 -4.18 -14.11 10.66
N GLY A 50 -5.47 -13.86 10.92
CA GLY A 50 -6.54 -14.81 10.63
C GLY A 50 -7.05 -14.84 9.18
N ALA A 51 -6.84 -13.77 8.41
CA ALA A 51 -7.26 -13.70 7.01
C ALA A 51 -6.10 -14.03 6.06
N ASN A 52 -4.91 -13.51 6.37
CA ASN A 52 -3.71 -13.44 5.53
C ASN A 52 -3.02 -14.80 5.33
N LYS A 53 -3.78 -15.82 4.91
CA LYS A 53 -3.28 -17.09 4.38
C LYS A 53 -2.21 -16.75 3.33
N CYS A 54 -1.00 -17.29 3.51
CA CYS A 54 0.17 -17.08 2.65
C CYS A 54 1.10 -15.87 2.92
N MET A 55 1.18 -15.41 4.18
CA MET A 55 2.33 -14.68 4.72
C MET A 55 3.14 -15.59 5.68
N ASN A 56 4.40 -15.93 5.36
CA ASN A 56 5.16 -16.93 6.15
C ASN A 56 5.60 -16.35 7.49
N ALA A 57 6.20 -15.16 7.41
CA ALA A 57 6.17 -14.23 8.52
C ALA A 57 4.76 -13.66 8.55
N VAL A 58 3.95 -14.15 9.50
CA VAL A 58 2.76 -13.46 10.02
C VAL A 58 3.04 -11.98 9.94
N GLY A 59 2.23 -11.23 9.19
CA GLY A 59 2.46 -9.80 9.05
C GLY A 59 2.64 -9.19 10.43
N GLN A 60 3.77 -8.52 10.67
CA GLN A 60 4.04 -8.00 12.00
C GLN A 60 3.32 -6.67 12.15
N PRO A 61 2.65 -6.43 13.28
CA PRO A 61 2.29 -5.08 13.69
C PRO A 61 3.53 -4.18 13.57
N THR A 62 3.41 -3.14 12.74
CA THR A 62 4.51 -2.21 12.48
C THR A 62 4.05 -0.80 12.83
N THR A 63 4.97 -0.02 13.37
CA THR A 63 4.67 1.33 13.87
C THR A 63 5.67 2.30 13.25
N ILE A 64 5.15 3.41 12.73
CA ILE A 64 5.93 4.51 12.17
C ILE A 64 5.55 5.81 12.86
N ASP A 65 6.51 6.70 13.03
CA ASP A 65 6.25 8.08 13.41
C ASP A 65 6.21 8.96 12.15
N VAL A 66 5.24 9.88 12.11
CA VAL A 66 5.01 10.77 10.97
C VAL A 66 5.29 12.20 11.39
N TYR A 67 6.23 12.83 10.68
CA TYR A 67 6.87 14.10 11.06
C TYR A 67 6.55 15.26 10.11
N GLN A 68 6.06 14.98 8.91
CA GLN A 68 5.85 15.97 7.85
C GLN A 68 4.90 15.45 6.76
N ILE A 69 4.52 16.34 5.84
CA ILE A 69 3.77 15.99 4.63
C ILE A 69 4.52 14.99 3.73
N GLY A 70 3.77 14.22 2.94
CA GLY A 70 4.31 13.19 2.06
C GLY A 70 3.95 11.78 2.50
N VAL A 71 4.68 10.79 1.98
CA VAL A 71 4.47 9.37 2.26
C VAL A 71 5.45 8.92 3.34
N SER A 72 4.96 8.18 4.33
CA SER A 72 5.76 7.49 5.34
C SER A 72 5.31 6.03 5.40
N CYS A 73 6.25 5.09 5.31
CA CYS A 73 5.97 3.65 5.16
C CYS A 73 6.70 2.82 6.22
N GLY A 74 6.07 1.74 6.66
CA GLY A 74 6.66 0.65 7.44
C GLY A 74 6.52 -0.67 6.70
N GLU A 75 7.54 -1.53 6.78
CA GLU A 75 7.45 -2.90 6.28
C GLU A 75 6.49 -3.72 7.15
N ILE A 76 5.54 -4.43 6.54
CA ILE A 76 4.57 -5.30 7.24
C ILE A 76 4.74 -6.80 6.95
N GLY A 77 5.63 -7.18 6.04
CA GLY A 77 5.95 -8.57 5.72
C GLY A 77 6.12 -8.81 4.22
N TYR A 78 6.03 -10.07 3.78
CA TYR A 78 6.22 -10.46 2.38
C TYR A 78 5.29 -11.61 1.96
N VAL A 79 5.05 -11.74 0.65
CA VAL A 79 4.23 -12.81 0.04
C VAL A 79 4.98 -14.13 -0.02
N GLU A 80 4.33 -15.23 0.37
CA GLU A 80 4.93 -16.57 0.32
C GLU A 80 5.19 -17.12 -1.07
N GLY A 81 6.43 -17.57 -1.28
CA GLY A 81 6.79 -18.49 -2.34
C GLY A 81 6.54 -19.95 -1.98
N LYS A 82 5.29 -20.39 -1.78
CA LYS A 82 5.01 -21.81 -1.62
C LYS A 82 4.92 -22.51 -2.98
N ALA A 83 5.98 -23.24 -3.33
CA ALA A 83 5.89 -24.34 -4.28
C ALA A 83 5.48 -25.62 -3.51
N SER A 84 4.33 -26.22 -3.80
CA SER A 84 3.98 -27.53 -3.24
C SER A 84 4.48 -28.63 -4.17
N SER A 85 5.25 -29.56 -3.60
CA SER A 85 5.71 -30.79 -4.27
C SER A 85 4.72 -31.95 -4.11
N SER A 86 3.52 -31.67 -3.60
CA SER A 86 2.58 -32.69 -3.08
C SER A 86 1.09 -32.37 -3.29
N GLY A 87 0.74 -31.38 -4.13
CA GLY A 87 -0.64 -31.20 -4.60
C GLY A 87 -1.62 -30.58 -3.60
N GLY A 88 -1.13 -29.87 -2.59
CA GLY A 88 -1.95 -29.01 -1.71
C GLY A 88 -1.73 -27.52 -1.97
N ASP A 89 -2.60 -26.69 -1.41
CA ASP A 89 -2.72 -25.22 -1.59
C ASP A 89 -1.40 -24.51 -1.89
N LEU A 90 -1.37 -23.75 -2.98
CA LEU A 90 -0.21 -23.05 -3.53
C LEU A 90 -0.33 -21.55 -3.27
N CYS A 91 0.43 -21.03 -2.31
CA CYS A 91 0.45 -19.60 -1.99
C CYS A 91 0.84 -18.66 -3.13
N ALA A 92 1.49 -19.18 -4.17
CA ALA A 92 1.83 -18.42 -5.36
C ALA A 92 0.75 -18.47 -6.47
N THR A 93 -0.36 -19.20 -6.28
CA THR A 93 -1.42 -19.34 -7.30
C THR A 93 -2.85 -19.30 -6.76
N ASP A 94 -3.06 -19.59 -5.49
CA ASP A 94 -4.39 -19.65 -4.87
C ASP A 94 -4.86 -18.26 -4.44
N GLU A 95 -6.16 -18.02 -4.49
CA GLU A 95 -6.74 -16.79 -3.95
C GLU A 95 -6.61 -16.74 -2.41
N SER A 96 -6.12 -15.61 -1.90
CA SER A 96 -6.05 -15.31 -0.46
C SER A 96 -6.60 -13.92 -0.15
N ASP A 97 -7.40 -13.82 0.93
CA ASP A 97 -7.93 -12.54 1.43
C ASP A 97 -6.95 -11.96 2.44
N TRP A 98 -6.41 -10.77 2.20
CA TRP A 98 -5.50 -10.09 3.12
C TRP A 98 -6.20 -8.89 3.76
N ASN A 99 -6.16 -8.83 5.08
CA ASN A 99 -6.65 -7.74 5.89
C ASN A 99 -5.47 -6.96 6.51
N LEU A 100 -5.56 -5.63 6.43
CA LEU A 100 -4.64 -4.68 7.02
C LEU A 100 -5.44 -3.56 7.68
N ASP A 101 -5.37 -3.46 9.00
CA ASP A 101 -5.92 -2.34 9.76
C ASP A 101 -4.83 -1.28 10.00
N TYR A 102 -5.23 -0.02 10.21
CA TYR A 102 -4.37 1.04 10.71
C TYR A 102 -5.08 1.92 11.74
N HIS A 103 -4.32 2.50 12.64
CA HIS A 103 -4.77 3.60 13.50
C HIS A 103 -3.65 4.61 13.75
N THR A 104 -4.02 5.86 13.99
CA THR A 104 -3.11 6.95 14.36
C THR A 104 -3.30 7.31 15.83
N THR A 105 -2.22 7.62 16.55
CA THR A 105 -2.26 8.10 17.93
C THR A 105 -1.46 9.39 18.08
N GLY A 106 -2.07 10.40 18.71
CA GLY A 106 -1.45 11.72 18.91
C GLY A 106 -1.54 12.69 17.71
N ALA A 107 -2.29 12.34 16.67
CA ALA A 107 -2.64 13.25 15.57
C ALA A 107 -3.68 14.30 16.02
N ASP A 108 -3.84 15.39 15.27
CA ASP A 108 -4.84 16.44 15.61
C ASP A 108 -6.28 15.89 15.50
N SER A 109 -6.47 14.85 14.69
CA SER A 109 -7.68 14.02 14.71
C SER A 109 -7.32 12.55 14.48
N GLU A 110 -7.46 11.73 15.52
CA GLU A 110 -7.15 10.30 15.42
C GLU A 110 -8.06 9.58 14.41
N LYS A 111 -7.43 8.92 13.44
CA LYS A 111 -8.07 8.13 12.38
C LYS A 111 -7.82 6.65 12.56
N THR A 112 -8.75 5.87 12.02
CA THR A 112 -8.62 4.41 11.88
C THR A 112 -9.05 4.00 10.48
N GLY A 113 -8.75 2.78 10.10
CA GLY A 113 -9.30 2.21 8.87
C GLY A 113 -8.70 0.86 8.57
N SER A 114 -9.19 0.28 7.49
CA SER A 114 -8.79 -1.03 7.01
C SER A 114 -8.80 -1.13 5.49
N ILE A 115 -8.03 -2.10 5.00
CA ILE A 115 -8.07 -2.65 3.65
C ILE A 115 -8.27 -4.16 3.78
N ARG A 116 -9.25 -4.69 3.07
CA ARG A 116 -9.33 -6.11 2.71
C ARG A 116 -9.10 -6.22 1.21
N ALA A 117 -8.11 -7.00 0.79
CA ALA A 117 -7.77 -7.20 -0.61
C ALA A 117 -7.60 -8.68 -0.92
N ALA A 118 -8.21 -9.14 -2.01
CA ALA A 118 -7.96 -10.47 -2.54
C ALA A 118 -6.69 -10.44 -3.40
N TRP A 119 -5.74 -11.30 -3.05
CA TRP A 119 -4.53 -11.61 -3.80
C TRP A 119 -4.76 -12.88 -4.58
N LEU A 120 -4.55 -12.86 -5.90
CA LEU A 120 -4.80 -14.01 -6.75
C LEU A 120 -3.89 -14.03 -7.98
N LYS A 121 -3.62 -15.23 -8.48
CA LYS A 121 -3.14 -15.43 -9.84
C LYS A 121 -4.35 -15.60 -10.75
N GLU A 122 -4.38 -14.86 -11.87
CA GLU A 122 -5.49 -14.98 -12.82
C GLU A 122 -5.43 -16.33 -13.55
N TRP A 123 -6.56 -17.05 -13.58
CA TRP A 123 -6.61 -18.40 -14.13
C TRP A 123 -6.30 -18.41 -15.64
N GLY A 124 -5.32 -19.22 -16.04
CA GLY A 124 -4.87 -19.32 -17.43
C GLY A 124 -4.03 -18.12 -17.91
N ALA A 125 -3.74 -17.14 -17.05
CA ALA A 125 -2.95 -15.98 -17.38
C ALA A 125 -1.56 -16.00 -16.72
N SER A 126 -0.65 -15.21 -17.28
CA SER A 126 0.66 -14.90 -16.70
C SER A 126 0.61 -13.60 -15.91
N THR A 127 -0.46 -13.39 -15.15
CA THR A 127 -0.74 -12.19 -14.35
C THR A 127 -1.18 -12.56 -12.94
N ASN A 128 -0.79 -11.72 -12.00
CA ASN A 128 -1.27 -11.69 -10.62
C ASN A 128 -2.01 -10.37 -10.39
N ALA A 129 -2.92 -10.36 -9.41
CA ALA A 129 -3.71 -9.19 -9.05
C ALA A 129 -3.89 -9.03 -7.53
N ILE A 130 -3.98 -7.77 -7.10
CA ILE A 130 -4.56 -7.35 -5.82
C ILE A 130 -5.84 -6.61 -6.15
N ASN A 131 -6.98 -7.10 -5.67
CA ASN A 131 -8.29 -6.50 -5.87
C ASN A 131 -8.90 -6.15 -4.50
N PHE A 132 -9.18 -4.87 -4.24
CA PHE A 132 -9.76 -4.46 -2.96
C PHE A 132 -11.22 -4.97 -2.85
N ARG A 133 -11.51 -5.76 -1.80
CA ARG A 133 -12.84 -6.25 -1.45
C ARG A 133 -13.62 -5.22 -0.61
N SER A 134 -12.92 -4.54 0.30
CA SER A 134 -13.46 -3.43 1.09
C SER A 134 -12.31 -2.57 1.61
N TRP A 135 -12.47 -1.24 1.61
CA TRP A 135 -11.40 -0.34 2.02
C TRP A 135 -11.96 0.97 2.57
N THR A 136 -11.13 1.66 3.35
CA THR A 136 -11.47 2.98 3.91
C THR A 136 -11.22 4.08 2.87
N PRO A 137 -12.00 5.18 2.82
CA PRO A 137 -11.80 6.25 1.86
C PRO A 137 -10.34 6.75 1.79
N GLY A 138 -9.84 6.91 0.56
CA GLY A 138 -8.45 7.29 0.29
C GLY A 138 -7.42 6.16 0.35
N ALA A 139 -7.79 4.93 0.70
CA ALA A 139 -6.88 3.79 0.61
C ALA A 139 -6.59 3.37 -0.85
N VAL A 140 -5.33 3.07 -1.16
CA VAL A 140 -4.84 2.63 -2.48
C VAL A 140 -3.74 1.57 -2.36
N ALA A 141 -3.44 0.84 -3.44
CA ALA A 141 -2.29 -0.06 -3.55
C ALA A 141 -1.40 0.32 -4.73
N CYS A 142 -0.10 0.53 -4.47
CA CYS A 142 0.87 1.04 -5.43
C CYS A 142 2.11 0.12 -5.54
N SER A 143 2.82 0.18 -6.67
CA SER A 143 4.08 -0.53 -6.93
C SER A 143 5.35 0.24 -6.51
N SER A 144 5.18 1.43 -5.93
CA SER A 144 6.26 2.31 -5.49
C SER A 144 5.75 3.22 -4.35
N GLU A 145 6.67 3.90 -3.66
CA GLU A 145 6.35 4.91 -2.64
C GLU A 145 5.66 6.17 -3.21
N ALA A 146 5.59 6.33 -4.53
CA ALA A 146 4.81 7.40 -5.14
C ALA A 146 3.29 7.11 -5.02
N LEU A 147 2.56 8.05 -4.41
CA LEU A 147 1.10 7.93 -4.25
C LEU A 147 0.40 7.77 -5.60
N CYS A 148 -0.28 6.64 -5.75
CA CYS A 148 -1.09 6.31 -6.91
C CYS A 148 -2.60 6.45 -6.62
N THR A 149 -3.45 6.11 -7.60
CA THR A 149 -4.92 6.13 -7.48
C THR A 149 -5.55 4.75 -7.69
N ALA A 150 -4.76 3.68 -7.62
CA ALA A 150 -5.19 2.32 -7.95
C ALA A 150 -5.80 1.59 -6.73
N THR A 151 -6.97 0.98 -6.94
CA THR A 151 -7.61 0.02 -6.00
C THR A 151 -7.59 -1.42 -6.52
N ASN A 152 -7.26 -1.60 -7.80
CA ASN A 152 -6.88 -2.88 -8.39
C ASN A 152 -5.47 -2.71 -8.97
N PHE A 153 -4.57 -3.63 -8.62
CA PHE A 153 -3.17 -3.60 -9.02
C PHE A 153 -2.81 -4.93 -9.70
N TYR A 154 -2.22 -4.86 -10.89
CA TYR A 154 -1.89 -6.02 -11.72
C TYR A 154 -0.42 -6.02 -12.09
N TRP A 155 0.17 -7.20 -12.13
CA TRP A 155 1.54 -7.41 -12.57
C TRP A 155 1.71 -8.79 -13.22
N SER A 156 2.71 -8.95 -14.07
CA SER A 156 2.99 -10.24 -14.69
C SER A 156 3.50 -11.25 -13.65
N THR A 157 3.22 -12.54 -13.83
CA THR A 157 3.78 -13.60 -12.98
C THR A 157 5.29 -13.62 -13.15
N GLY A 158 6.02 -13.30 -12.08
CA GLY A 158 7.45 -12.98 -12.20
C GLY A 158 7.77 -11.49 -12.36
N THR A 159 6.88 -10.54 -12.01
CA THR A 159 7.14 -9.06 -12.00
C THR A 159 6.73 -8.28 -10.70
N THR A 160 7.47 -8.45 -9.61
CA THR A 160 7.67 -7.54 -8.45
C THR A 160 7.90 -6.10 -8.91
N GLY A 161 7.12 -5.21 -8.33
CA GLY A 161 7.70 -4.22 -7.43
C GLY A 161 7.36 -4.62 -5.98
N PRO A 162 7.98 -3.99 -4.97
CA PRO A 162 7.37 -3.91 -3.65
C PRO A 162 5.92 -3.40 -3.75
N VAL A 163 5.05 -3.87 -2.87
CA VAL A 163 3.63 -3.49 -2.80
C VAL A 163 3.42 -2.56 -1.62
N TYR A 164 2.82 -1.39 -1.88
CA TYR A 164 2.55 -0.36 -0.88
C TYR A 164 1.05 -0.17 -0.72
N PHE A 165 0.50 -0.60 0.42
CA PHE A 165 -0.85 -0.23 0.84
C PHE A 165 -0.79 1.15 1.51
N MET A 166 -1.37 2.17 0.89
CA MET A 166 -1.31 3.54 1.39
C MET A 166 -2.68 4.01 1.89
N PHE A 167 -2.72 4.53 3.11
CA PHE A 167 -3.86 5.22 3.69
C PHE A 167 -3.71 6.73 3.56
N GLN A 168 -4.81 7.45 3.37
CA GLN A 168 -4.86 8.92 3.33
C GLN A 168 -5.84 9.42 4.40
N PRO A 169 -5.38 9.67 5.65
CA PRO A 169 -6.24 10.02 6.79
C PRO A 169 -7.20 11.19 6.51
N GLN A 170 -6.72 12.24 5.84
CA GLN A 170 -7.53 13.43 5.48
C GLN A 170 -8.72 13.11 4.56
N ASN A 171 -8.67 12.02 3.79
CA ASN A 171 -9.76 11.61 2.92
C ASN A 171 -10.92 10.92 3.68
N GLN A 172 -10.80 10.78 5.01
CA GLN A 172 -11.85 10.24 5.88
C GLN A 172 -12.75 11.34 6.48
N ASP A 173 -12.24 12.58 6.59
CA ASP A 173 -12.95 13.72 7.18
C ASP A 173 -14.19 14.15 6.39
N THR A 174 -14.25 13.84 5.10
CA THR A 174 -15.38 14.11 4.21
C THR A 174 -16.67 13.37 4.56
N LYS A 175 -16.68 12.47 5.56
CA LYS A 175 -17.91 11.86 6.06
C LYS A 175 -18.74 12.73 7.02
N LEU A 176 -18.33 13.97 7.33
CA LEU A 176 -19.10 14.88 8.20
C LEU A 176 -19.79 16.07 7.48
N SER A 177 -19.61 16.26 6.17
CA SER A 177 -20.20 17.40 5.43
C SER A 177 -21.41 17.07 4.56
N ASP A 178 -21.53 15.83 4.07
CA ASP A 178 -22.55 15.46 3.07
C ASP A 178 -23.87 15.05 3.74
N GLY A 179 -24.61 16.02 4.29
CA GLY A 179 -25.93 15.72 4.88
C GLY A 179 -26.74 16.86 5.50
N ALA A 180 -26.19 18.07 5.68
CA ALA A 180 -26.94 19.20 6.24
C ALA A 180 -26.77 20.45 5.38
N PRO A 181 -27.85 21.01 4.77
CA PRO A 181 -27.76 22.33 4.16
C PRO A 181 -27.46 23.36 5.26
N PRO A 182 -26.68 24.41 4.97
CA PRO A 182 -26.38 25.45 5.95
C PRO A 182 -27.68 26.10 6.41
N ARG A 183 -28.05 25.88 7.68
CA ARG A 183 -29.09 26.68 8.33
C ARG A 183 -28.56 28.11 8.40
N MET A 184 -29.01 28.96 7.47
CA MET A 184 -28.80 30.39 7.59
C MET A 184 -29.37 30.84 8.94
N ALA A 185 -28.50 31.41 9.78
CA ALA A 185 -28.92 32.02 11.03
C ALA A 185 -29.81 33.21 10.68
N ARG A 186 -31.12 33.05 10.82
CA ARG A 186 -32.07 34.16 10.69
C ARG A 186 -31.94 35.01 11.95
N THR A 187 -31.12 36.06 11.87
CA THR A 187 -31.20 37.18 12.82
C THR A 187 -32.57 37.82 12.64
N GLU A 188 -33.45 37.64 13.63
CA GLU A 188 -34.62 38.51 13.80
C GLU A 188 -34.27 39.58 14.83
N LEU A 189 -34.64 40.82 14.47
CA LEU A 189 -34.60 42.02 15.30
C LEU A 189 -35.99 42.24 15.91
#